data_AF-A0A7C8ZL59-F1
#
_entry.id   AF-A0A7C8ZL59-F1
#
_cell.length_a   1.000
_cell.length_b   1.000
_cell.length_c   1.000
_cell.angle_alpha   90.00
_cell.angle_beta   90.00
_cell.angle_gamma   90.00
#
_symmetry.space_group_name_H-M   'P 1'
#
loop_
_entity.id
_entity.type
_entity.pdbx_description
1 polymer ?
#
loop_
_entity_poly.entity_id
_entity_poly.type
_entity_poly.pdbx_seq_one_letter_code
_entity_poly.pdbx_strand_id
1 'polypeptide(L)'
;CALPIFLGKSYLVDSIYPNTVGYLAPHIGKQTHRHVPQFRKYCPPKGVKEQFNHRHSSLRMIVKRTFGVLKVRWKILEDRMPQMRLEQQCEIIVTCCTLHNFILLYENTPRDPNVSDPPNA
;
A
#
# COMPACT_ATOMS: atom_id res chain seq x y z
N CYS A 1 1.05 8.68 -19.72
CA CYS A 1 0.70 7.31 -19.31
C CYS A 1 -0.59 7.34 -18.49
N ALA A 2 -1.75 7.11 -19.12
CA ALA A 2 -3.01 7.00 -18.41
C ALA A 2 -3.13 5.57 -17.87
N LEU A 3 -3.29 5.42 -16.55
CA LEU A 3 -3.57 4.11 -15.96
C LEU A 3 -5.01 3.72 -16.31
N PRO A 4 -5.27 2.46 -16.73
CA PRO A 4 -6.62 2.03 -17.11
C PRO A 4 -7.55 2.04 -15.89
N ILE A 5 -8.48 3.00 -15.85
CA ILE A 5 -9.53 3.08 -14.83
C ILE A 5 -10.66 2.12 -15.25
N PHE A 6 -10.89 1.08 -14.45
CA PHE A 6 -12.04 0.20 -14.64
C PHE A 6 -13.30 0.84 -14.03
N LEU A 7 -14.45 0.66 -14.70
CA LEU A 7 -15.73 1.22 -14.27
C LEU A 7 -16.03 0.84 -12.81
N GLY A 8 -16.27 1.84 -11.96
CA GLY A 8 -16.55 1.66 -10.52
C GLY A 8 -15.30 1.53 -9.61
N LYS A 9 -14.08 1.65 -10.14
CA LYS A 9 -12.84 1.67 -9.35
C LYS A 9 -12.19 3.06 -9.40
N SER A 10 -11.58 3.45 -8.28
CA SER A 10 -10.83 4.70 -8.15
C SER A 10 -9.46 4.46 -7.55
N TYR A 11 -8.46 5.19 -8.01
CA TYR A 11 -7.11 5.20 -7.47
C TYR A 11 -7.03 6.11 -6.24
N LEU A 12 -6.55 5.57 -5.12
CA LEU A 12 -6.25 6.36 -3.93
C LEU A 12 -5.01 7.21 -4.19
N VAL A 13 -5.14 8.54 -4.14
CA VAL A 13 -4.05 9.46 -4.46
C VAL A 13 -3.75 10.47 -3.36
N ASP A 14 -2.55 11.04 -3.42
CA ASP A 14 -2.09 12.07 -2.52
C ASP A 14 -2.81 13.41 -2.75
N SER A 15 -2.77 14.29 -1.74
CA SER A 15 -3.42 15.60 -1.76
C SER A 15 -2.92 16.56 -2.85
N ILE A 16 -1.83 16.21 -3.53
CA ILE A 16 -1.28 16.98 -4.66
C ILE A 16 -2.04 16.70 -5.96
N TYR A 17 -2.84 15.64 -6.01
CA TYR A 17 -3.63 15.28 -7.18
C TYR A 17 -5.07 15.80 -7.04
N PRO A 18 -5.68 16.29 -8.14
CA PRO A 18 -7.06 16.73 -8.12
C PRO A 18 -8.02 15.54 -8.00
N ASN A 19 -9.13 15.76 -7.29
CA ASN A 19 -10.20 14.77 -7.20
C ASN A 19 -10.98 14.77 -8.52
N THR A 20 -10.72 13.78 -9.38
CA THR A 20 -11.27 13.65 -10.73
C THR A 20 -11.82 12.24 -10.92
N VAL A 21 -12.53 11.98 -12.02
CA VAL A 21 -13.06 10.65 -12.29
C VAL A 21 -11.93 9.61 -12.27
N GLY A 22 -12.08 8.59 -11.42
CA GLY A 22 -11.07 7.55 -11.21
C GLY A 22 -9.93 7.90 -10.25
N TYR A 23 -9.88 9.10 -9.67
CA TYR A 23 -8.87 9.51 -8.69
C TYR A 23 -9.54 9.99 -7.40
N LEU A 24 -9.08 9.45 -6.28
CA LEU A 24 -9.66 9.69 -4.96
C LEU A 24 -8.62 10.37 -4.06
N ALA A 25 -8.65 11.70 -4.06
CA ALA A 25 -7.79 12.54 -3.23
C ALA A 25 -8.46 12.84 -1.87
N PRO A 26 -7.68 13.05 -0.79
CA PRO A 26 -8.25 13.46 0.49
C PRO A 26 -8.88 14.85 0.35
N HIS A 27 -9.99 15.09 1.06
CA HIS A 27 -10.61 16.41 1.10
C HIS A 27 -9.70 17.39 1.85
N ILE A 28 -9.37 18.51 1.22
CA ILE A 28 -8.54 19.56 1.82
C ILE A 28 -9.45 20.72 2.21
N GLY A 29 -9.62 20.98 3.50
CA GLY A 29 -10.41 22.11 3.99
C GLY A 29 -10.12 22.45 5.46
N LYS A 30 -10.54 23.65 5.88
CA LYS A 30 -10.34 24.17 7.26
C LYS A 30 -11.01 23.33 8.34
N GLN A 31 -11.98 22.47 7.99
CA GLN A 31 -12.73 21.60 8.90
C GLN A 31 -12.30 20.12 8.84
N THR A 32 -11.27 19.78 8.07
CA THR A 32 -10.78 18.40 7.97
C THR A 32 -9.41 18.32 8.60
N HIS A 33 -9.32 17.79 9.82
CA HIS A 33 -8.02 17.52 10.43
C HIS A 33 -7.29 16.51 9.54
N ARG A 34 -6.09 16.84 9.05
CA ARG A 34 -5.20 15.81 8.49
C ARG A 34 -4.87 14.89 9.65
N HIS A 35 -5.30 13.64 9.56
CA HIS A 35 -5.05 12.64 10.58
C HIS A 35 -3.57 12.21 10.53
N VAL A 36 -2.72 13.07 11.07
CA VAL A 36 -1.33 12.77 11.44
C VAL A 36 -1.39 11.94 12.73
N PRO A 37 -0.47 10.98 12.98
CA PRO A 37 -0.48 10.16 14.19
C PRO A 37 -0.64 10.95 15.50
N GLN A 38 -0.15 12.20 15.58
CA GLN A 38 -0.37 13.10 16.70
C GLN A 38 -1.86 13.40 17.01
N PHE A 39 -2.75 13.42 16.02
CA PHE A 39 -4.17 13.79 16.21
C PHE A 39 -5.07 12.63 16.64
N ARG A 40 -4.58 11.38 16.68
CA ARG A 40 -5.35 10.23 17.22
C ARG A 40 -5.82 10.44 18.65
N LYS A 41 -5.15 11.31 19.41
CA LYS A 41 -5.42 11.54 20.84
C LYS A 41 -6.55 12.54 21.13
N TYR A 42 -7.02 13.32 20.15
CA TYR A 42 -7.73 14.56 20.49
C TYR A 42 -9.22 14.64 20.11
N CYS A 43 -9.71 13.92 19.11
CA CYS A 43 -11.16 13.77 18.85
C CYS A 43 -11.43 12.68 17.79
N PRO A 44 -12.53 11.92 17.90
CA PRO A 44 -13.02 11.08 16.80
C PRO A 44 -13.38 11.95 15.58
N PRO A 45 -13.20 11.44 14.34
CA PRO A 45 -13.56 12.19 13.15
C PRO A 45 -15.06 12.50 13.12
N LYS A 46 -15.42 13.78 12.97
CA LYS A 46 -16.80 14.28 12.94
C LYS A 46 -17.22 14.60 11.49
N GLY A 47 -18.39 14.12 11.11
CA GLY A 47 -18.96 14.36 9.79
C GLY A 47 -18.35 13.51 8.65
N VAL A 48 -18.99 13.57 7.49
CA VAL A 48 -18.72 12.68 6.35
C VAL A 48 -17.32 12.87 5.78
N LYS A 49 -16.86 14.12 5.65
CA LYS A 49 -15.54 14.46 5.07
C LYS A 49 -14.37 14.02 5.95
N GLU A 50 -14.51 14.13 7.27
CA GLU A 50 -13.44 13.75 8.19
C GLU A 50 -13.33 12.23 8.33
N GLN A 51 -14.46 11.52 8.36
CA GLN A 51 -14.48 10.05 8.31
C GLN A 51 -13.86 9.52 7.02
N PHE A 52 -14.17 10.14 5.89
CA PHE A 52 -13.56 9.82 4.60
C PHE A 52 -12.03 10.00 4.66
N ASN A 53 -11.54 11.15 5.12
CA ASN A 53 -10.12 11.42 5.25
C ASN A 53 -9.41 10.49 6.24
N HIS A 54 -10.08 10.09 7.32
CA HIS A 54 -9.55 9.13 8.28
C HIS A 54 -9.35 7.75 7.64
N ARG A 55 -10.35 7.26 6.88
CA ARG A 55 -10.25 6.01 6.12
C ARG A 55 -9.20 6.09 5.03
N HIS A 56 -9.15 7.21 4.28
CA HIS A 56 -8.14 7.49 3.26
C HIS A 56 -6.72 7.43 3.84
N SER A 57 -6.48 8.14 4.95
CA SER A 57 -5.19 8.14 5.64
C SER A 57 -4.82 6.75 6.17
N SER A 58 -5.79 6.01 6.72
CA SER A 58 -5.57 4.64 7.23
C SER A 58 -5.16 3.68 6.11
N LEU A 59 -5.86 3.71 4.97
CA LEU A 59 -5.49 2.93 3.79
C LEU A 59 -4.10 3.30 3.28
N ARG A 60 -3.81 4.59 3.16
CA ARG A 60 -2.49 5.07 2.75
C ARG A 60 -1.38 4.63 3.70
N MET A 61 -1.64 4.62 5.01
CA MET A 61 -0.68 4.13 6.00
C MET A 61 -0.38 2.65 5.82
N ILE A 62 -1.39 1.82 5.55
CA ILE A 62 -1.20 0.40 5.27
C ILE A 62 -0.32 0.24 4.02
N VAL A 63 -0.68 0.89 2.91
CA VAL A 63 0.09 0.83 1.66
C VAL A 63 1.55 1.25 1.87
N LYS A 64 1.79 2.37 2.56
CA LYS A 64 3.15 2.83 2.88
C LYS A 64 3.94 1.85 3.73
N ARG A 65 3.31 1.28 4.76
CA ARG A 65 3.95 0.29 5.63
C ARG A 65 4.31 -0.98 4.86
N THR A 66 3.41 -1.48 4.01
CA THR A 66 3.67 -2.63 3.14
C THR A 66 4.87 -2.38 2.23
N PHE A 67 4.95 -1.22 1.59
CA PHE A 67 6.13 -0.87 0.79
C PHE A 67 7.40 -0.71 1.63
N GLY A 68 7.31 -0.20 2.86
CA GLY A 68 8.45 -0.16 3.78
C GLY A 68 8.99 -1.56 4.09
N VAL A 69 8.10 -2.51 4.41
CA VAL A 69 8.47 -3.92 4.65
C VAL A 69 9.07 -4.56 3.40
N LEU A 70 8.48 -4.33 2.23
CA LEU A 70 9.00 -4.84 0.96
C LEU A 70 10.41 -4.32 0.67
N LYS A 71 10.69 -3.04 0.93
CA LYS A 71 12.02 -2.46 0.72
C LYS A 71 13.07 -3.05 1.65
N VAL A 72 12.76 -3.19 2.93
CA VAL A 72 13.68 -3.79 3.92
C VAL A 72 13.95 -5.26 3.59
N ARG A 73 12.94 -6.01 3.12
CA ARG A 73 13.10 -7.44 2.80
C ARG A 73 13.82 -7.64 1.46
N TRP A 74 13.55 -6.80 0.47
CA TRP A 74 14.12 -6.88 -0.87
C TRP A 74 15.04 -5.69 -1.11
N LYS A 75 16.32 -5.82 -0.74
CA LYS A 75 17.34 -4.75 -0.83
C LYS A 75 17.46 -4.10 -2.21
N ILE A 76 17.10 -4.82 -3.28
CA ILE A 76 17.04 -4.26 -4.65
C ILE A 76 16.06 -3.08 -4.79
N LEU A 77 15.07 -2.97 -3.90
CA LEU A 77 14.08 -1.91 -3.85
C LEU A 77 14.47 -0.75 -2.90
N GLU A 78 15.51 -0.92 -2.09
CA GLU A 78 15.90 0.02 -1.02
C GLU A 78 16.86 1.10 -1.53
N ASP A 79 18.07 0.72 -1.97
CA ASP A 79 19.15 1.68 -2.19
C ASP A 79 19.19 2.23 -3.61
N ARG A 80 19.29 1.37 -4.63
CA ARG A 80 19.23 1.77 -6.05
C ARG A 80 18.80 0.60 -6.91
N MET A 81 17.58 0.66 -7.41
CA MET A 81 17.20 -0.19 -8.53
C MET A 81 18.17 0.09 -9.69
N PRO A 82 18.77 -0.94 -10.31
CA PRO A 82 19.70 -0.73 -11.40
C PRO A 82 19.07 0.12 -12.51
N GLN A 83 19.88 0.91 -13.20
CA GLN A 83 19.45 1.67 -14.36
C GLN A 83 19.12 0.67 -15.48
N MET A 84 17.84 0.34 -15.57
CA MET A 84 17.27 -0.64 -16.50
C MET A 84 16.11 0.03 -17.21
N ARG A 85 15.60 -0.63 -18.25
CA ARG A 85 14.35 -0.16 -18.88
C ARG A 85 13.22 -0.16 -17.85
N LEU A 86 12.33 0.82 -17.95
CA LEU A 86 11.18 0.96 -17.04
C LEU A 86 10.37 -0.34 -16.92
N GLU A 87 10.22 -1.06 -18.02
CA GLU A 87 9.55 -2.37 -18.08
C GLU A 87 10.20 -3.38 -17.13
N GLN A 88 11.52 -3.50 -17.17
CA GLN A 88 12.29 -4.41 -16.29
C GLN A 88 12.20 -4.00 -14.83
N GLN A 89 12.21 -2.69 -14.56
CA GLN A 89 12.00 -2.16 -13.21
C GLN A 89 10.60 -2.52 -12.68
N CYS A 90 9.56 -2.39 -13.50
CA CYS A 90 8.22 -2.82 -13.16
C CYS A 90 8.13 -4.34 -12.91
N GLU A 91 8.77 -5.15 -13.75
CA GLU A 91 8.82 -6.61 -13.58
C GLU A 91 9.47 -7.02 -12.25
N ILE A 92 10.58 -6.37 -11.87
CA ILE A 92 11.24 -6.61 -10.58
C ILE A 92 10.28 -6.30 -9.43
N ILE A 93 9.59 -5.15 -9.47
CA ILE A 93 8.63 -4.76 -8.43
C ILE A 93 7.50 -5.79 -8.33
N VAL A 94 6.92 -6.20 -9.45
CA VAL A 94 5.83 -7.19 -9.48
C VAL A 94 6.33 -8.52 -8.92
N THR A 95 7.52 -8.97 -9.31
CA THR A 95 8.13 -10.23 -8.85
C THR A 95 8.36 -10.22 -7.33
N CYS A 96 8.91 -9.13 -6.79
CA CYS A 96 9.09 -8.98 -5.34
C CYS A 96 7.75 -9.02 -4.58
N CYS A 97 6.71 -8.36 -5.12
CA CYS A 97 5.37 -8.40 -4.55
C CYS A 97 4.75 -9.80 -4.60
N THR A 98 4.87 -10.52 -5.72
CA THR A 98 4.34 -11.89 -5.85
C THR A 98 5.04 -12.85 -4.91
N LEU A 99 6.37 -12.78 -4.79
CA LEU A 99 7.14 -13.62 -3.86
C LEU A 99 6.79 -13.30 -2.41
N HIS A 100 6.62 -12.02 -2.07
CA HIS A 100 6.19 -11.62 -0.73
C HIS A 100 4.81 -12.17 -0.38
N ASN A 101 3.84 -12.05 -1.30
CA ASN A 101 2.50 -12.59 -1.11
C ASN A 101 2.52 -14.12 -1.00
N PHE A 102 3.32 -14.80 -1.82
CA PHE A 102 3.51 -16.25 -1.74
C PHE A 102 4.01 -16.64 -0.34
N ILE A 103 5.11 -16.05 0.14
CA ILE A 103 5.64 -16.37 1.47
C ILE A 103 4.61 -16.12 2.57
N LEU A 104 3.89 -14.99 2.52
CA LEU A 104 2.83 -14.70 3.49
C LEU A 104 1.71 -15.74 3.48
N LEU A 105 1.34 -16.29 2.33
CA LEU A 105 0.33 -17.35 2.26
C LEU A 105 0.81 -18.62 2.97
N TYR A 106 2.06 -19.04 2.78
CA TYR A 106 2.60 -20.27 3.37
C TYR A 106 3.03 -20.12 4.84
N GLU A 107 3.49 -18.95 5.26
CA GLU A 107 3.81 -18.68 6.68
C GLU A 107 2.55 -18.57 7.56
N ASN A 108 1.41 -18.13 6.99
CA ASN A 108 0.15 -17.97 7.73
C ASN A 108 -0.81 -19.17 7.60
N THR A 109 -0.52 -20.16 6.75
CA THR A 109 -1.23 -21.44 6.80
C THR A 109 -0.78 -22.24 8.02
N PRO A 110 -1.68 -22.80 8.82
CA PRO A 110 -1.30 -23.76 9.86
C PRO A 110 -0.48 -24.86 9.20
N ARG A 111 0.75 -25.10 9.68
CA ARG A 111 1.52 -26.28 9.26
C ARG A 111 0.65 -27.50 9.56
N ASP A 112 0.31 -28.26 8.52
CA ASP A 112 -0.30 -29.56 8.71
C ASP A 112 0.72 -30.42 9.45
N PRO A 113 0.45 -30.87 10.69
CA PRO A 113 1.40 -31.66 11.47
C PRO A 113 1.77 -33.00 10.82
N ASN A 114 1.06 -33.41 9.76
CA ASN A 114 1.31 -34.66 9.04
C ASN A 114 2.24 -34.51 7.83
N VAL A 115 2.63 -33.29 7.45
CA VAL A 115 3.60 -33.07 6.37
C VAL A 115 4.97 -32.87 7.00
N SER A 116 5.77 -33.94 7.02
CA SER A 116 7.17 -33.89 7.42
C SER A 116 7.97 -33.03 6.45
N ASP A 117 8.79 -32.12 6.97
CA ASP A 117 9.74 -31.35 6.17
C ASP A 117 10.61 -32.29 5.31
N PRO A 118 10.89 -31.94 4.04
CA PRO A 118 11.81 -32.73 3.23
C PRO A 118 13.17 -32.79 3.92
N PRO A 119 13.84 -33.95 3.91
CA PRO A 119 15.14 -34.09 4.56
C PRO A 119 16.14 -33.16 3.86
N ASN A 120 16.60 -32.16 4.60
CA ASN A 120 17.64 -31.18 4.28
C ASN A 120 17.26 -30.09 3.26
N ALA A 121 16.85 -28.94 3.79
CA ALA A 121 17.05 -27.62 3.16
C ALA A 121 18.30 -26.96 3.75
#